data_AF-A0A2S6MVM8-F1
#
_entry.id   AF-A0A2S6MVM8-F1
#
_cell.length_a   1.000
_cell.length_b   1.000
_cell.length_c   1.000
_cell.angle_alpha   90.00
_cell.angle_beta   90.00
_cell.angle_gamma   90.00
#
_symmetry.space_group_name_H-M   'P 1'
#
loop_
_entity.id
_entity.type
_entity.pdbx_description
1 polymer ?
#
loop_
_entity_poly.entity_id
_entity_poly.type
_entity_poly.pdbx_seq_one_letter_code
_entity_poly.pdbx_strand_id
1 'polypeptide(L)' 'MSEIVNLRQARKRRDRAERDAQAEANRLQHGRTKEEKTLTAARRAQDARKLEAHRLEPSPPEQDD' A
#
# COMPACT_ATOMS: atom_id res chain seq x y z
N MET A 1 -22.76 -35.22 -30.68
CA MET A 1 -21.49 -35.19 -29.94
C MET A 1 -21.69 -34.30 -28.74
N SER A 2 -21.54 -34.87 -27.54
CA SER A 2 -21.71 -34.12 -26.29
C SER A 2 -20.37 -33.48 -25.94
N GLU A 3 -20.36 -32.18 -25.69
CA GLU A 3 -19.14 -31.49 -25.28
C GLU A 3 -18.85 -31.78 -23.80
N ILE A 4 -17.77 -32.53 -23.54
CA ILE A 4 -17.37 -32.90 -22.18
C ILE A 4 -16.65 -31.70 -21.57
N VAL A 5 -17.37 -30.91 -20.78
CA VAL A 5 -16.82 -29.75 -20.06
C VAL A 5 -16.31 -30.15 -18.68
N ASN A 6 -15.06 -29.77 -18.40
CA ASN A 6 -14.45 -29.98 -17.09
C ASN A 6 -14.91 -28.91 -16.08
N LEU A 7 -15.87 -29.28 -15.23
CA LEU A 7 -16.46 -28.39 -14.23
C LEU A 7 -15.46 -27.89 -13.17
N ARG A 8 -14.36 -28.61 -12.91
CA ARG A 8 -13.30 -28.17 -11.99
C ARG A 8 -12.52 -27.02 -12.60
N GLN A 9 -12.16 -27.11 -13.87
CA GLN A 9 -11.49 -26.02 -14.58
C GLN A 9 -12.41 -24.81 -14.74
N ALA A 10 -13.70 -25.02 -15.02
CA ALA A 10 -14.69 -23.95 -15.11
C ALA A 10 -14.81 -23.18 -13.77
N ARG A 11 -14.94 -23.89 -12.65
CA ARG A 11 -14.93 -23.28 -11.31
C ARG A 11 -13.65 -22.50 -11.03
N LYS A 12 -12.48 -23.11 -11.26
CA LYS A 12 -11.19 -22.45 -11.06
C LYS A 12 -11.04 -21.16 -11.88
N ARG A 13 -11.58 -21.14 -13.10
CA ARG A 13 -11.58 -19.94 -13.95
C ARG A 13 -12.48 -18.86 -13.37
N ARG A 14 -13.70 -19.21 -12.94
CA ARG A 14 -14.62 -18.28 -12.27
C ARG A 14 -13.99 -17.68 -11.01
N ASP A 15 -13.45 -18.51 -10.12
CA ASP A 15 -12.85 -18.06 -8.86
C ASP A 15 -11.62 -17.17 -9.09
N ARG A 16 -10.91 -17.33 -10.21
CA ARG A 16 -9.81 -16.44 -10.60
C ARG A 16 -10.36 -15.10 -11.12
N ALA A 17 -11.35 -15.13 -11.99
CA ALA A 17 -11.98 -13.92 -12.53
C ALA A 17 -12.60 -13.06 -11.40
N GLU A 18 -13.26 -13.67 -10.42
CA GLU A 18 -13.79 -12.96 -9.25
C GLU A 18 -12.68 -12.29 -8.43
N ARG A 19 -11.54 -12.98 -8.23
CA ARG A 19 -10.38 -12.40 -7.54
C ARG A 19 -9.76 -11.23 -8.30
N ASP A 20 -9.66 -11.35 -9.62
CA ASP A 20 -9.12 -10.29 -10.47
C ASP A 20 -10.03 -9.06 -10.46
N ALA A 21 -11.35 -9.25 -10.56
CA ALA A 21 -12.34 -8.17 -10.44
C ALA A 21 -12.31 -7.48 -9.07
N GLN A 22 -12.20 -8.26 -7.99
CA GLN A 22 -12.04 -7.70 -6.64
C GLN A 22 -10.73 -6.91 -6.50
N ALA A 23 -9.64 -7.40 -7.09
CA ALA A 23 -8.37 -6.70 -7.09
C ALA A 23 -8.46 -5.37 -7.87
N GLU A 24 -9.14 -5.33 -9.01
CA GLU A 24 -9.39 -4.13 -9.78
C GLU A 24 -10.26 -3.13 -9.00
N ALA A 25 -11.36 -3.58 -8.40
CA ALA A 25 -12.20 -2.76 -7.53
C ALA A 25 -11.41 -2.18 -6.35
N ASN A 26 -10.51 -2.96 -5.75
CA ASN A 26 -9.65 -2.48 -4.67
C ASN A 26 -8.61 -1.46 -5.16
N ARG A 27 -8.09 -1.60 -6.38
CA ARG A 27 -7.20 -0.59 -7.00
C ARG A 27 -7.95 0.73 -7.21
N LEU A 28 -9.20 0.67 -7.70
CA LEU A 28 -10.05 1.84 -7.88
C LEU A 28 -10.43 2.50 -6.55
N GLN A 29 -10.92 1.71 -5.59
CA GLN A 29 -11.41 2.22 -4.30
C GLN A 29 -10.30 2.80 -3.42
N HIS A 30 -9.13 2.15 -3.41
CA HIS A 30 -8.06 2.56 -2.51
C HIS A 30 -7.00 3.42 -3.18
N GLY A 31 -7.04 3.57 -4.52
CA GLY A 31 -6.17 4.42 -5.35
C GLY A 31 -4.67 4.12 -5.28
N ARG A 32 -4.25 3.29 -4.32
CA ARG A 32 -2.88 2.90 -4.02
C ARG A 32 -2.88 1.46 -3.52
N THR A 33 -2.01 0.65 -4.10
CA THR A 33 -1.75 -0.72 -3.67
C THR A 33 -1.16 -0.76 -2.26
N LYS A 34 -1.21 -1.94 -1.62
CA LYS A 34 -0.59 -2.14 -0.30
C LYS A 34 0.91 -1.85 -0.34
N GLU A 35 1.59 -2.25 -1.41
CA GLU A 35 3.03 -2.06 -1.62
C GLU A 35 3.38 -0.58 -1.70
N GLU A 36 2.63 0.21 -2.47
CA GLU A 36 2.82 1.66 -2.56
C GLU A 36 2.58 2.37 -1.23
N LYS A 37 1.55 1.94 -0.48
CA LYS A 37 1.28 2.45 0.88
C LYS A 37 2.47 2.16 1.81
N THR A 38 2.97 0.94 1.81
CA THR A 38 4.12 0.56 2.65
C THR A 38 5.39 1.31 2.27
N LEU A 39 5.65 1.47 0.97
CA LEU A 39 6.81 2.20 0.48
C LEU A 39 6.76 3.68 0.86
N THR A 40 5.58 4.29 0.74
CA THR A 40 5.35 5.69 1.13
C THR A 40 5.52 5.87 2.63
N ALA A 41 4.99 4.96 3.45
CA ALA A 41 5.13 4.99 4.89
C ALA A 41 6.60 4.86 5.33
N ALA A 42 7.36 3.93 4.71
CA ALA A 42 8.78 3.76 4.97
C ALA A 42 9.60 5.01 4.61
N ARG A 43 9.32 5.63 3.45
CA ARG A 43 9.94 6.90 3.06
C ARG A 43 9.67 8.01 4.08
N ARG A 44 8.41 8.19 4.46
CA ARG A 44 8.02 9.20 5.47
C ARG A 44 8.73 8.98 6.80
N ALA A 45 8.85 7.73 7.25
CA ALA A 45 9.56 7.40 8.48
C ALA A 45 11.06 7.72 8.37
N GLN A 46 11.69 7.44 7.23
CA GLN A 46 13.08 7.80 6.98
C GLN A 46 13.28 9.32 7.00
N ASP A 47 12.40 10.06 6.33
CA ASP A 47 12.49 11.52 6.25
C ASP A 47 12.25 12.17 7.61
N ALA A 48 11.28 11.68 8.38
CA ALA A 48 11.06 12.13 9.76
C ALA A 48 12.31 11.95 10.63
N ARG A 49 12.96 10.77 10.56
CA ARG A 49 14.20 10.50 11.28
C ARG A 49 15.35 11.43 10.85
N LYS A 50 15.46 11.73 9.57
CA LYS A 50 16.46 12.69 9.07
C LYS A 50 16.19 14.09 9.62
N LEU A 51 14.95 14.56 9.54
CA LEU A 51 14.56 15.87 10.06
C LEU A 51 14.80 15.99 11.55
N GLU A 52 14.50 14.94 12.32
CA GLU A 52 14.76 14.88 13.75
C GLU A 52 16.26 14.92 14.06
N ALA A 53 17.08 14.13 13.34
CA ALA A 53 18.53 14.14 13.50
C ALA A 53 19.18 15.49 13.17
N HIS A 54 18.56 16.29 12.30
CA HIS A 54 19.02 17.63 11.92
C HIS A 54 18.32 18.76 12.71
N ARG A 55 17.47 18.42 13.69
CA ARG A 55 16.79 19.43 14.50
C ARG A 55 17.77 20.03 15.50
N LEU A 56 18.12 21.30 15.33
CA LEU A 56 18.66 22.09 16.43
C LEU A 56 17.52 22.47 17.36
N GLU A 57 17.65 22.14 18.65
CA GLU A 57 16.75 22.71 19.64
C GLU A 57 17.06 24.20 19.76
N PRO A 58 16.04 25.09 19.78
CA PRO A 58 16.29 26.49 20.05
C PRO A 58 16.94 26.60 21.43
N SER A 59 18.11 27.24 21.48
CA SER A 59 18.74 27.60 22.76
C SER A 59 17.71 28.35 23.59
N PRO A 60 17.58 28.05 24.90
CA PRO A 60 16.74 28.88 25.77
C PRO A 60 17.19 30.34 25.62
N PRO A 61 16.24 31.30 25.68
CA PRO A 61 16.59 32.71 25.57
C PRO A 61 17.63 33.02 26.64
N GLU A 62 18.79 33.51 26.21
CA GLU A 62 19.78 34.10 27.11
C GLU A 62 19.05 35.15 27.94
N GLN A 63 18.94 34.89 29.25
CA GLN A 63 18.46 35.87 30.20
C GLN A 63 19.59 36.87 30.38
N ASP A 64 19.54 37.97 29.62
CA ASP A 64 20.38 39.15 29.89
C ASP A 64 20.01 39.70 31.28
N ASP A 65 21.05 40.07 32.05
CA ASP A 65 21.08 40.47 33.47
C ASP A 65 20.01 41.50 33.92
#